data_AF-D6V7L4-F1
#
_entry.id   AF-D6V7L4-F1
#
_cell.length_a   1.000
_cell.length_b   1.000
_cell.length_c   1.000
_cell.angle_alpha   90.00
_cell.angle_beta   90.00
_cell.angle_gamma   90.00
#
_symmetry.space_group_name_H-M   'P 1'
#
loop_
_entity.id
_entity.type
_entity.pdbx_description
1 polymer ?
#
loop_
_entity_poly.entity_id
_entity_poly.type
_entity_poly.pdbx_seq_one_letter_code
_entity_poly.pdbx_strand_id
1 'polypeptide(L)'
;MFSRYLVIRFCTALSSLFGFMSTIHLIPPDLLDRYHVKEWRNATGVLATACPNEWSELQEVLRDFTLLKSEVRIGGGNRSLISRRIDEPLYAKGWVEKNFDTSIIVDDIEIKSPTHAVDCFKAGVAVEMEWNNKDPFFDRDLNNFRLLFDLRAIQVGVVITRSWELQEIFKSIGKGSSYGKATTHHEKLWPKVEGGGGGGCPVLTFAIKPENFVDDGEAAYLALKAKVEADKAAKKAAKKAGLIDDEDEEEEDE
;
A
#
# COMPACT_ATOMS: atom_id res chain seq x y z
N MET A 1 49.49 -8.33 11.30
CA MET A 1 48.72 -8.60 12.53
C MET A 1 47.25 -8.41 12.16
N PHE A 2 46.46 -9.48 12.18
CA PHE A 2 45.12 -9.57 11.55
C PHE A 2 44.10 -8.59 12.17
N SER A 3 43.38 -7.87 11.29
CA SER A 3 42.21 -7.07 11.64
C SER A 3 41.07 -7.98 12.13
N ARG A 4 40.70 -7.85 13.40
CA ARG A 4 39.55 -8.54 13.98
C ARG A 4 38.29 -7.76 13.62
N TYR A 5 37.55 -8.22 12.61
CA TYR A 5 36.15 -7.81 12.44
C TYR A 5 35.34 -8.44 13.58
N LEU A 6 34.63 -7.59 14.32
CA LEU A 6 33.62 -8.02 15.30
C LEU A 6 32.43 -8.61 14.52
N VAL A 7 32.41 -9.92 14.35
CA VAL A 7 31.21 -10.62 13.87
C VAL A 7 30.26 -10.76 15.05
N ILE A 8 29.24 -9.89 15.12
CA ILE A 8 28.13 -10.05 16.06
C ILE A 8 27.34 -11.27 15.60
N ARG A 9 27.58 -12.42 16.23
CA ARG A 9 26.72 -13.60 16.09
C ARG A 9 25.49 -13.38 16.96
N PHE A 10 24.36 -13.08 16.33
CA PHE A 10 23.06 -13.13 17.02
C PHE A 10 22.79 -14.58 17.45
N CYS A 11 22.70 -14.77 18.77
CA CYS A 11 22.28 -16.02 19.36
C CYS A 11 20.80 -16.28 18.97
N THR A 12 20.51 -17.45 18.41
CA THR A 12 19.18 -17.87 17.93
C THR A 12 18.11 -18.05 19.03
N ALA A 13 18.42 -17.67 20.28
CA ALA A 13 17.50 -17.69 21.41
C ALA A 13 16.81 -16.33 21.68
N LEU A 14 17.04 -15.28 20.87
CA LEU A 14 16.45 -13.95 21.07
C LEU A 14 15.13 -13.69 20.33
N SER A 15 14.65 -14.59 19.48
CA SER A 15 13.43 -14.34 18.68
C SER A 15 12.17 -14.13 19.54
N SER A 16 12.13 -14.64 20.78
CA SER A 16 10.97 -14.44 21.68
C SER A 16 11.06 -13.20 22.59
N LEU A 17 12.23 -12.55 22.69
CA LEU A 17 12.41 -11.31 23.46
C LEU A 17 12.12 -10.04 22.65
N PHE A 18 12.24 -10.10 21.32
CA PHE A 18 11.80 -9.00 20.43
C PHE A 18 10.28 -8.85 20.33
N GLY A 19 9.51 -9.89 20.72
CA GLY A 19 8.05 -9.83 20.80
C GLY A 19 7.52 -8.90 21.91
N PHE A 20 8.36 -8.51 22.87
CA PHE A 20 7.94 -7.74 24.06
C PHE A 20 7.71 -6.24 23.81
N MET A 21 8.09 -5.70 22.65
CA MET A 21 7.92 -4.27 22.35
C MET A 21 6.89 -4.00 21.25
N SER A 22 6.22 -5.03 20.73
CA SER A 22 5.20 -4.86 19.69
C SER A 22 3.90 -4.29 20.24
N THR A 23 3.35 -3.34 19.51
CA THR A 23 2.03 -2.72 19.67
C THR A 23 0.94 -3.37 18.80
N ILE A 24 1.20 -4.50 18.14
CA ILE A 24 0.18 -5.24 17.35
C ILE A 24 -1.04 -5.63 18.17
N HIS A 25 -0.92 -5.80 19.48
CA HIS A 25 -2.05 -6.08 20.37
C HIS A 25 -3.11 -4.95 20.40
N LEU A 26 -2.79 -3.77 19.86
CA LEU A 26 -3.72 -2.66 19.66
C LEU A 26 -4.53 -2.79 18.35
N ILE A 27 -4.20 -3.76 17.49
CA ILE A 27 -4.99 -4.07 16.30
C ILE A 27 -6.25 -4.84 16.73
N PRO A 28 -7.45 -4.39 16.31
CA PRO A 28 -8.70 -5.10 16.54
C PRO A 28 -8.66 -6.55 16.00
N PRO A 29 -9.13 -7.56 16.76
CA PRO A 29 -9.11 -8.95 16.32
C PRO A 29 -9.82 -9.21 14.99
N ASP A 30 -10.92 -8.50 14.72
CA ASP A 30 -11.69 -8.63 13.48
C ASP A 30 -10.88 -8.21 12.23
N LEU A 31 -9.93 -7.29 12.37
CA LEU A 31 -8.99 -6.96 11.31
C LEU A 31 -7.90 -8.03 11.19
N LEU A 32 -7.44 -8.61 12.30
CA LEU A 32 -6.47 -9.71 12.27
C LEU A 32 -7.05 -10.97 11.61
N ASP A 33 -8.37 -11.17 11.64
CA ASP A 33 -9.01 -12.28 10.94
C ASP A 33 -8.96 -12.12 9.41
N ARG A 34 -8.98 -10.87 8.91
CA ARG A 34 -9.10 -10.53 7.48
C ARG A 34 -7.80 -10.05 6.83
N TYR A 35 -6.80 -9.69 7.64
CA TYR A 35 -5.53 -9.17 7.20
C TYR A 35 -4.37 -9.83 7.95
N HIS A 36 -3.27 -10.11 7.26
CA HIS A 36 -1.99 -10.32 7.94
C HIS A 36 -1.42 -8.94 8.26
N VAL A 37 -1.28 -8.66 9.56
CA VAL A 37 -0.80 -7.37 10.03
C VAL A 37 0.61 -7.54 10.58
N LYS A 38 1.53 -6.71 10.11
CA LYS A 38 2.87 -6.60 10.67
C LYS A 38 3.26 -5.15 10.82
N GLU A 39 4.02 -4.85 11.86
CA GLU A 39 4.46 -3.50 12.15
C GLU A 39 5.98 -3.42 12.33
N TRP A 40 6.52 -2.23 12.06
CA TRP A 40 7.89 -1.85 12.30
C TRP A 40 7.91 -0.61 13.18
N ARG A 41 8.80 -0.60 14.19
CA ARG A 41 8.99 0.53 15.14
C ARG A 41 7.68 1.01 15.79
N ASN A 42 6.84 0.08 16.22
CA ASN A 42 5.61 0.33 16.99
C ASN A 42 4.61 1.24 16.27
N ALA A 43 4.50 1.08 14.95
CA ALA A 43 3.60 1.87 14.10
C ALA A 43 2.15 1.87 14.60
N THR A 44 1.66 0.73 15.11
CA THR A 44 0.30 0.66 15.66
C THR A 44 0.14 1.57 16.89
N GLY A 45 1.16 1.62 17.75
CA GLY A 45 1.17 2.52 18.91
C GLY A 45 1.18 3.99 18.51
N VAL A 46 1.91 4.35 17.45
CA VAL A 46 1.89 5.72 16.90
C VAL A 46 0.50 6.09 16.40
N LEU A 47 -0.11 5.23 15.58
CA LEU A 47 -1.48 5.44 15.08
C LEU A 47 -2.49 5.55 16.24
N ALA A 48 -2.44 4.64 17.20
CA ALA A 48 -3.41 4.60 18.30
C ALA A 48 -3.30 5.78 19.28
N THR A 49 -2.15 6.46 19.35
CA THR A 49 -1.90 7.51 20.35
C THR A 49 -1.71 8.89 19.75
N ALA A 50 -0.91 9.02 18.70
CA ALA A 50 -0.61 10.30 18.05
C ALA A 50 -1.59 10.65 16.92
N CYS A 51 -2.16 9.64 16.24
CA CYS A 51 -3.08 9.83 15.12
C CYS A 51 -4.41 9.04 15.31
N PRO A 52 -5.11 9.15 16.46
CA PRO A 52 -6.21 8.26 16.79
C PRO A 52 -7.44 8.42 15.87
N ASN A 53 -7.67 9.62 15.31
CA ASN A 53 -8.78 9.86 14.39
C ASN A 53 -8.52 9.17 13.05
N GLU A 54 -7.33 9.38 12.48
CA GLU A 54 -6.88 8.72 11.25
C GLU A 54 -6.86 7.20 11.41
N TRP A 55 -6.47 6.72 12.60
CA TRP A 55 -6.51 5.30 12.92
C TRP A 55 -7.93 4.73 12.95
N SER A 56 -8.89 5.44 13.53
CA SER A 56 -10.31 5.02 13.53
C SER A 56 -10.85 4.96 12.11
N GLU A 57 -10.59 5.99 11.31
CA GLU A 57 -11.02 6.07 9.92
C GLU A 57 -10.43 4.94 9.06
N LEU A 58 -9.14 4.66 9.23
CA LEU A 58 -8.47 3.55 8.54
C LEU A 58 -9.09 2.20 8.91
N GLN A 59 -9.36 1.97 10.21
CA GLN A 59 -10.02 0.73 10.64
C GLN A 59 -11.43 0.59 10.04
N GLU A 60 -12.22 1.67 9.98
CA GLU A 60 -13.53 1.64 9.33
C GLU A 60 -13.42 1.25 7.86
N VAL A 61 -12.52 1.88 7.11
CA VAL A 61 -12.32 1.56 5.68
C VAL A 61 -11.86 0.11 5.49
N LEU A 62 -10.92 -0.37 6.31
CA LEU A 62 -10.45 -1.76 6.26
C LEU A 62 -11.57 -2.76 6.63
N ARG A 63 -12.46 -2.42 7.56
CA ARG A 63 -13.63 -3.27 7.88
C ARG A 63 -14.63 -3.32 6.73
N ASP A 64 -14.85 -2.22 6.05
CA ASP A 64 -15.84 -2.15 4.97
C ASP A 64 -15.31 -2.73 3.66
N PHE A 65 -13.98 -2.84 3.50
CA PHE A 65 -13.36 -3.38 2.31
C PHE A 65 -13.42 -4.92 2.26
N THR A 66 -13.94 -5.45 1.15
CA THR A 66 -13.96 -6.88 0.82
C THR A 66 -13.48 -7.08 -0.60
N LEU A 67 -12.52 -7.96 -0.86
CA LEU A 67 -12.00 -8.24 -2.20
C LEU A 67 -13.01 -9.05 -3.04
N LEU A 68 -13.51 -8.48 -4.14
CA LEU A 68 -14.56 -9.10 -4.94
C LEU A 68 -14.00 -9.91 -6.11
N LYS A 69 -14.57 -11.10 -6.36
CA LYS A 69 -14.20 -11.94 -7.52
C LYS A 69 -14.41 -11.22 -8.85
N SER A 70 -15.51 -10.48 -8.99
CA SER A 70 -15.82 -9.71 -10.19
C SER A 70 -14.69 -8.74 -10.57
N GLU A 71 -14.15 -8.00 -9.60
CA GLU A 71 -13.07 -7.02 -9.79
C GLU A 71 -11.77 -7.71 -10.23
N VAL A 72 -11.40 -8.80 -9.56
CA VAL A 72 -10.22 -9.59 -9.92
C VAL A 72 -10.34 -10.17 -11.34
N ARG A 73 -11.54 -10.59 -11.73
CA ARG A 73 -11.82 -11.13 -13.08
C ARG A 73 -11.75 -10.08 -14.17
N ILE A 74 -12.15 -8.84 -13.90
CA ILE A 74 -12.04 -7.76 -14.88
C ILE A 74 -10.58 -7.43 -15.16
N GLY A 75 -9.75 -7.35 -14.11
CA GLY A 75 -8.32 -7.00 -14.24
C GLY A 75 -8.06 -5.49 -14.37
N GLY A 76 -6.79 -5.13 -14.55
CA GLY A 76 -6.29 -3.76 -14.35
C GLY A 76 -6.36 -2.78 -15.53
N GLY A 77 -6.03 -1.54 -15.17
CA GLY A 77 -5.71 -0.30 -15.91
C GLY A 77 -4.94 0.61 -14.91
N ASN A 78 -4.49 1.81 -15.29
CA ASN A 78 -3.47 2.58 -14.54
C ASN A 78 -3.72 2.66 -13.01
N ARG A 79 -4.97 2.91 -12.58
CA ARG A 79 -5.43 2.74 -11.18
C ARG A 79 -6.54 1.70 -11.07
N SER A 80 -6.28 0.59 -10.37
CA SER A 80 -7.21 -0.54 -10.27
C SER A 80 -8.52 -0.15 -9.55
N LEU A 81 -9.64 -0.80 -9.91
CA LEU A 81 -10.92 -0.63 -9.20
C LEU A 81 -10.79 -0.98 -7.70
N ILE A 82 -9.91 -1.94 -7.41
CA ILE A 82 -9.65 -2.44 -6.06
C ILE A 82 -8.99 -1.35 -5.21
N SER A 83 -7.97 -0.66 -5.74
CA SER A 83 -7.30 0.45 -5.06
C SER A 83 -8.30 1.58 -4.75
N ARG A 84 -9.12 1.97 -5.74
CA ARG A 84 -10.13 3.02 -5.57
C ARG A 84 -11.14 2.74 -4.47
N ARG A 85 -11.53 1.48 -4.25
CA ARG A 85 -12.46 1.12 -3.16
C ARG A 85 -11.86 1.25 -1.76
N ILE A 86 -10.57 1.50 -1.65
CA ILE A 86 -9.91 1.87 -0.40
C ILE A 86 -9.68 3.38 -0.37
N ASP A 87 -9.21 3.96 -1.47
CA ASP A 87 -8.86 5.37 -1.56
C ASP A 87 -10.10 6.29 -1.46
N GLU A 88 -11.18 5.99 -2.20
CA GLU A 88 -12.37 6.84 -2.25
C GLU A 88 -13.06 6.99 -0.88
N PRO A 89 -13.25 5.93 -0.07
CA PRO A 89 -13.73 6.07 1.30
C PRO A 89 -12.81 6.92 2.21
N LEU A 90 -11.49 6.86 2.03
CA LEU A 90 -10.55 7.72 2.74
C LEU A 90 -10.69 9.18 2.26
N TYR A 91 -10.78 9.42 0.95
CA TYR A 91 -11.01 10.75 0.40
C TYR A 91 -12.32 11.37 0.88
N ALA A 92 -13.39 10.58 1.01
CA ALA A 92 -14.64 11.02 1.62
C ALA A 92 -14.50 11.44 3.09
N LYS A 93 -13.46 10.95 3.79
CA LYS A 93 -13.07 11.32 5.16
C LYS A 93 -12.02 12.45 5.19
N GLY A 94 -11.73 13.08 4.06
CA GLY A 94 -10.82 14.23 3.96
C GLY A 94 -9.34 13.85 3.85
N TRP A 95 -9.02 12.60 3.53
CA TRP A 95 -7.69 12.24 3.07
C TRP A 95 -7.48 12.79 1.67
N VAL A 96 -6.23 13.03 1.29
CA VAL A 96 -5.89 13.54 -0.04
C VAL A 96 -4.68 12.82 -0.61
N GLU A 97 -4.65 12.66 -1.92
CA GLU A 97 -3.41 12.37 -2.62
C GLU A 97 -2.47 13.58 -2.44
N LYS A 98 -1.22 13.32 -2.04
CA LYS A 98 -0.33 14.39 -1.56
C LYS A 98 1.06 14.26 -2.16
N ASN A 99 1.37 15.19 -3.05
CA ASN A 99 2.74 15.51 -3.43
C ASN A 99 3.40 16.40 -2.37
N PHE A 100 4.60 16.02 -1.95
CA PHE A 100 5.44 16.81 -1.04
C PHE A 100 6.59 17.42 -1.82
N ASP A 101 6.58 18.74 -2.00
CA ASP A 101 7.71 19.46 -2.57
C ASP A 101 8.81 19.54 -1.51
N THR A 102 9.93 18.87 -1.75
CA THR A 102 11.03 18.77 -0.78
C THR A 102 12.35 19.16 -1.42
N SER A 103 13.13 19.96 -0.70
CA SER A 103 14.46 20.37 -1.13
C SER A 103 15.41 20.46 0.07
N ILE A 104 16.70 20.32 -0.23
CA ILE A 104 17.79 20.52 0.71
C ILE A 104 18.60 21.71 0.21
N ILE A 105 18.81 22.71 1.06
CA ILE A 105 19.62 23.89 0.72
C ILE A 105 20.97 23.76 1.41
N VAL A 106 22.06 23.78 0.63
CA VAL A 106 23.45 23.75 1.11
C VAL A 106 24.20 24.92 0.50
N ASP A 107 24.69 25.84 1.33
CA ASP A 107 25.41 27.06 0.88
C ASP A 107 24.65 27.83 -0.22
N ASP A 108 23.35 28.07 0.01
CA ASP A 108 22.42 28.72 -0.93
C ASP A 108 22.14 27.96 -2.25
N ILE A 109 22.65 26.74 -2.40
CA ILE A 109 22.34 25.85 -3.52
C ILE A 109 21.17 24.96 -3.13
N GLU A 110 20.03 25.17 -3.79
CA GLU A 110 18.86 24.31 -3.64
C GLU A 110 19.00 23.03 -4.47
N ILE A 111 18.84 21.89 -3.79
CA ILE A 111 18.83 20.56 -4.39
C ILE A 111 17.45 19.97 -4.15
N LYS A 112 16.67 19.78 -5.23
CA LYS A 112 15.38 19.10 -5.15
C LYS A 112 15.58 17.64 -4.73
N SER A 113 14.83 17.23 -3.72
CA SER A 113 14.79 15.83 -3.30
C SER A 113 13.64 15.14 -4.05
N PRO A 114 13.90 14.03 -4.77
CA PRO A 114 12.85 13.32 -5.47
C PRO A 114 11.90 12.68 -4.46
N THR A 115 10.62 12.99 -4.59
CA THR A 115 9.49 12.39 -3.88
C THR A 115 8.47 11.91 -4.90
N HIS A 116 7.61 10.99 -4.48
CA HIS A 116 6.39 10.65 -5.21
C HIS A 116 5.16 10.99 -4.36
N ALA A 117 4.02 11.12 -5.02
CA ALA A 117 2.73 11.36 -4.37
C ALA A 117 2.40 10.22 -3.43
N VAL A 118 2.04 10.55 -2.19
CA VAL A 118 1.41 9.57 -1.29
C VAL A 118 -0.04 9.40 -1.72
N ASP A 119 -0.50 8.16 -1.93
CA ASP A 119 -1.86 7.86 -2.40
C ASP A 119 -2.93 8.49 -1.50
N CYS A 120 -2.80 8.31 -0.19
CA CYS A 120 -3.71 8.83 0.81
C CYS A 120 -2.93 9.41 1.99
N PHE A 121 -3.04 10.72 2.20
CA PHE A 121 -2.41 11.43 3.31
C PHE A 121 -3.43 12.22 4.15
N LYS A 122 -3.28 12.13 5.47
CA LYS A 122 -4.01 12.99 6.42
C LYS A 122 -3.25 13.12 7.73
N ALA A 123 -3.11 14.36 8.22
CA ALA A 123 -2.56 14.69 9.53
C ALA A 123 -1.24 13.96 9.91
N GLY A 124 -0.38 13.70 8.90
CA GLY A 124 0.91 13.04 9.09
C GLY A 124 0.88 11.50 9.07
N VAL A 125 -0.26 10.89 8.75
CA VAL A 125 -0.36 9.49 8.34
C VAL A 125 -0.31 9.42 6.81
N ALA A 126 0.61 8.62 6.28
CA ALA A 126 0.73 8.32 4.86
C ALA A 126 0.31 6.87 4.60
N VAL A 127 -0.61 6.64 3.65
CA VAL A 127 -1.09 5.32 3.27
C VAL A 127 -0.81 5.13 1.78
N GLU A 128 -0.16 4.01 1.44
CA GLU A 128 0.09 3.57 0.06
C GLU A 128 -0.71 2.29 -0.22
N MET A 129 -1.51 2.31 -1.29
CA MET A 129 -2.34 1.18 -1.71
C MET A 129 -1.66 0.42 -2.85
N GLU A 130 -0.85 -0.55 -2.46
CA GLU A 130 0.03 -1.25 -3.38
C GLU A 130 -0.62 -2.55 -3.87
N TRP A 131 -1.26 -2.48 -5.05
CA TRP A 131 -2.05 -3.56 -5.64
C TRP A 131 -1.49 -4.06 -6.97
N ASN A 132 -0.67 -5.11 -6.89
CA ASN A 132 -0.27 -5.93 -8.03
C ASN A 132 0.54 -5.19 -9.12
N ASN A 133 1.20 -4.08 -8.77
CA ASN A 133 2.18 -3.40 -9.61
C ASN A 133 3.44 -4.27 -9.76
N LYS A 134 4.29 -3.97 -10.74
CA LYS A 134 5.60 -4.62 -10.91
C LYS A 134 6.67 -3.92 -10.05
N ASP A 135 7.85 -4.51 -9.89
CA ASP A 135 8.96 -3.85 -9.18
C ASP A 135 9.42 -2.59 -9.93
N PRO A 136 9.85 -1.50 -9.24
CA PRO A 136 10.32 -1.43 -7.85
C PRO A 136 9.42 -0.66 -6.85
N PHE A 137 8.09 -0.77 -6.93
CA PHE A 137 7.16 0.10 -6.19
C PHE A 137 7.36 0.10 -4.65
N PHE A 138 7.55 -1.05 -4.01
CA PHE A 138 7.80 -1.08 -2.55
C PHE A 138 9.09 -0.35 -2.12
N ASP A 139 10.15 -0.36 -2.93
CA ASP A 139 11.38 0.35 -2.58
C ASP A 139 11.17 1.87 -2.66
N ARG A 140 10.39 2.32 -3.64
CA ARG A 140 9.99 3.71 -3.81
C ARG A 140 9.15 4.19 -2.62
N ASP A 141 8.11 3.45 -2.26
CA ASP A 141 7.18 3.76 -1.16
C ASP A 141 7.89 3.83 0.19
N LEU A 142 8.69 2.80 0.50
CA LEU A 142 9.44 2.76 1.76
C LEU A 142 10.50 3.86 1.84
N ASN A 143 11.17 4.17 0.74
CA ASN A 143 12.14 5.27 0.71
C ASN A 143 11.45 6.64 0.87
N ASN A 144 10.26 6.83 0.29
CA ASN A 144 9.48 8.04 0.48
C ASN A 144 9.02 8.19 1.93
N PHE A 145 8.52 7.12 2.55
CA PHE A 145 8.20 7.12 3.99
C PHE A 145 9.40 7.48 4.86
N ARG A 146 10.58 6.93 4.55
CA ARG A 146 11.83 7.28 5.24
C ARG A 146 12.12 8.77 5.14
N LEU A 147 12.14 9.32 3.91
CA LEU A 147 12.43 10.73 3.66
C LEU A 147 11.43 11.65 4.35
N LEU A 148 10.13 11.42 4.15
CA LEU A 148 9.07 12.24 4.71
C LEU A 148 9.07 12.20 6.25
N PHE A 149 9.41 11.05 6.85
CA PHE A 149 9.54 10.93 8.29
C PHE A 149 10.76 11.72 8.82
N ASP A 150 11.92 11.60 8.17
CA ASP A 150 13.12 12.34 8.55
C ASP A 150 12.91 13.88 8.43
N LEU A 151 12.10 14.31 7.47
CA LEU A 151 11.65 15.70 7.29
C LEU A 151 10.51 16.12 8.24
N ARG A 152 10.00 15.20 9.07
CA ARG A 152 8.88 15.39 10.00
C ARG A 152 7.54 15.72 9.32
N ALA A 153 7.40 15.36 8.04
CA ALA A 153 6.17 15.53 7.27
C ALA A 153 5.13 14.44 7.60
N ILE A 154 5.59 13.24 7.96
CA ILE A 154 4.75 12.12 8.41
C ILE A 154 5.26 11.59 9.76
N GLN A 155 4.38 10.91 10.51
CA GLN A 155 4.73 10.18 11.73
C GLN A 155 4.73 8.67 11.52
N VAL A 156 3.98 8.18 10.54
CA VAL A 156 3.82 6.75 10.26
C VAL A 156 3.42 6.53 8.80
N GLY A 157 4.01 5.52 8.18
CA GLY A 157 3.61 4.98 6.90
C GLY A 157 2.74 3.73 7.06
N VAL A 158 1.75 3.56 6.19
CA VAL A 158 0.89 2.38 6.14
C VAL A 158 0.92 1.84 4.71
N VAL A 159 1.14 0.54 4.57
CA VAL A 159 1.03 -0.14 3.26
C VAL A 159 -0.13 -1.12 3.32
N ILE A 160 -1.07 -0.99 2.40
CA ILE A 160 -2.13 -1.97 2.18
C ILE A 160 -1.79 -2.73 0.90
N THR A 161 -1.73 -4.06 0.99
CA THR A 161 -1.39 -4.91 -0.15
C THR A 161 -2.10 -6.26 -0.05
N ARG A 162 -1.77 -7.20 -0.94
CA ARG A 162 -2.31 -8.57 -0.93
C ARG A 162 -1.38 -9.55 -0.24
N SER A 163 -1.96 -10.57 0.39
CA SER A 163 -1.20 -11.72 0.85
C SER A 163 -0.85 -12.67 -0.32
N TRP A 164 0.13 -13.55 -0.12
CA TRP A 164 0.52 -14.53 -1.14
C TRP A 164 -0.51 -15.65 -1.30
N GLU A 165 -1.21 -16.00 -0.22
CA GLU A 165 -2.22 -17.07 -0.19
C GLU A 165 -3.39 -16.81 -1.15
N LEU A 166 -3.70 -15.54 -1.44
CA LEU A 166 -4.68 -15.15 -2.46
C LEU A 166 -4.33 -15.70 -3.86
N GLN A 167 -3.07 -16.05 -4.11
CA GLN A 167 -2.64 -16.59 -5.39
C GLN A 167 -3.33 -17.91 -5.75
N GLU A 168 -3.71 -18.73 -4.77
CA GLU A 168 -4.45 -19.97 -5.04
C GLU A 168 -5.87 -19.68 -5.51
N ILE A 169 -6.53 -18.66 -4.94
CA ILE A 169 -7.82 -18.16 -5.43
C ILE A 169 -7.66 -17.59 -6.84
N PHE A 170 -6.64 -16.79 -7.09
CA PHE A 170 -6.42 -16.21 -8.41
C PHE A 170 -6.18 -17.27 -9.49
N LYS A 171 -5.45 -18.34 -9.18
CA LYS A 171 -5.31 -19.49 -10.08
C LYS A 171 -6.65 -20.16 -10.36
N SER A 172 -7.47 -20.40 -9.33
CA SER A 172 -8.75 -21.12 -9.48
C SER A 172 -9.76 -20.36 -10.35
N ILE A 173 -9.69 -19.03 -10.38
CA ILE A 173 -10.54 -18.18 -11.23
C ILE A 173 -9.89 -17.78 -12.57
N GLY A 174 -8.76 -18.39 -12.94
CA GLY A 174 -8.09 -18.17 -14.22
C GLY A 174 -7.27 -16.88 -14.32
N LYS A 175 -6.90 -16.27 -13.19
CA LYS A 175 -6.11 -15.02 -13.10
C LYS A 175 -4.71 -15.18 -12.51
N GLY A 176 -4.26 -16.41 -12.22
CA GLY A 176 -2.98 -16.65 -11.57
C GLY A 176 -1.77 -16.03 -12.27
N SER A 177 -1.76 -15.95 -13.61
CA SER A 177 -0.67 -15.30 -14.36
C SER A 177 -0.63 -13.77 -14.18
N SER A 178 -1.78 -13.13 -13.98
CA SER A 178 -1.89 -11.69 -13.74
C SER A 178 -1.37 -11.27 -12.37
N TYR A 179 -1.36 -12.20 -11.40
CA TYR A 179 -1.00 -11.94 -10.00
C TYR A 179 0.23 -12.75 -9.56
N GLY A 180 1.15 -13.02 -10.50
CA GLY A 180 2.32 -13.85 -10.27
C GLY A 180 3.35 -13.28 -9.30
N LYS A 181 4.46 -14.01 -9.12
CA LYS A 181 5.55 -13.66 -8.18
C LYS A 181 6.26 -12.32 -8.48
N ALA A 182 6.15 -11.83 -9.71
CA ALA A 182 6.83 -10.61 -10.10
C ALA A 182 6.11 -9.35 -9.59
N THR A 183 4.83 -9.45 -9.23
CA THR A 183 4.05 -8.31 -8.78
C THR A 183 4.12 -8.12 -7.27
N THR A 184 3.63 -6.99 -6.78
CA THR A 184 3.61 -6.66 -5.36
C THR A 184 2.70 -7.60 -4.57
N HIS A 185 3.24 -8.10 -3.45
CA HIS A 185 2.58 -8.90 -2.43
C HIS A 185 3.41 -8.88 -1.14
N HIS A 186 2.78 -9.23 -0.02
CA HIS A 186 3.38 -9.04 1.31
C HIS A 186 4.70 -9.80 1.55
N GLU A 187 4.88 -11.00 0.97
CA GLU A 187 6.15 -11.73 1.07
C GLU A 187 7.34 -11.01 0.42
N LYS A 188 7.10 -10.07 -0.53
CA LYS A 188 8.15 -9.20 -1.09
C LYS A 188 8.34 -7.92 -0.29
N LEU A 189 7.25 -7.40 0.29
CA LEU A 189 7.29 -6.18 1.11
C LEU A 189 8.04 -6.40 2.42
N TRP A 190 7.66 -7.44 3.18
CA TRP A 190 8.12 -7.58 4.55
C TRP A 190 9.66 -7.70 4.69
N PRO A 191 10.38 -8.47 3.85
CA PRO A 191 11.83 -8.49 3.89
C PRO A 191 12.49 -7.13 3.64
N LYS A 192 11.85 -6.24 2.87
CA LYS A 192 12.35 -4.87 2.62
C LYS A 192 12.16 -3.98 3.84
N VAL A 193 11.02 -4.12 4.53
CA VAL A 193 10.78 -3.42 5.81
C VAL A 193 11.78 -3.87 6.86
N GLU A 194 11.96 -5.19 7.06
CA GLU A 194 12.95 -5.74 8.00
C GLU A 194 14.39 -5.39 7.63
N GLY A 195 14.68 -5.33 6.32
CA GLY A 195 15.97 -4.90 5.78
C GLY A 195 16.26 -3.40 5.95
N GLY A 196 15.32 -2.63 6.51
CA GLY A 196 15.49 -1.21 6.80
C GLY A 196 15.08 -0.26 5.69
N GLY A 197 14.27 -0.69 4.71
CA GLY A 197 13.81 0.16 3.60
C GLY A 197 13.09 1.44 4.05
N GLY A 198 12.31 1.36 5.14
CA GLY A 198 11.64 2.53 5.76
C GLY A 198 12.52 3.34 6.71
N GLY A 199 13.78 2.94 6.92
CA GLY A 199 14.72 3.58 7.84
C GLY A 199 14.18 3.74 9.27
N GLY A 200 14.06 5.00 9.70
CA GLY A 200 13.55 5.39 11.01
C GLY A 200 12.02 5.42 11.11
N CYS A 201 11.31 5.42 9.98
CA CYS A 201 9.87 5.59 9.93
C CYS A 201 9.14 4.37 10.53
N PRO A 202 8.17 4.56 11.45
CA PRO A 202 7.21 3.53 11.81
C PRO A 202 6.39 3.11 10.59
N VAL A 203 6.29 1.81 10.33
CA VAL A 203 5.53 1.26 9.20
C VAL A 203 4.54 0.22 9.69
N LEU A 204 3.26 0.36 9.32
CA LEU A 204 2.24 -0.67 9.53
C LEU A 204 1.85 -1.27 8.18
N THR A 205 1.69 -2.59 8.11
CA THR A 205 1.31 -3.27 6.87
C THR A 205 0.05 -4.08 7.07
N PHE A 206 -0.87 -4.01 6.11
CA PHE A 206 -2.07 -4.84 6.03
C PHE A 206 -2.02 -5.64 4.73
N ALA A 207 -1.87 -6.96 4.83
CA ALA A 207 -1.99 -7.84 3.68
C ALA A 207 -3.36 -8.52 3.67
N ILE A 208 -4.17 -8.22 2.67
CA ILE A 208 -5.51 -8.79 2.48
C ILE A 208 -5.40 -10.31 2.39
N LYS A 209 -6.09 -11.03 3.28
CA LYS A 209 -6.11 -12.49 3.32
C LYS A 209 -7.22 -13.10 2.45
N PRO A 210 -7.17 -14.41 2.14
CA PRO A 210 -8.28 -15.15 1.54
C PRO A 210 -9.62 -15.00 2.25
N GLU A 211 -9.64 -14.85 3.58
CA GLU A 211 -10.85 -14.66 4.38
C GLU A 211 -11.59 -13.36 4.04
N ASN A 212 -10.89 -12.40 3.43
CA ASN A 212 -11.48 -11.15 2.96
C ASN A 212 -11.94 -11.18 1.49
N PHE A 213 -11.92 -12.36 0.85
CA PHE A 213 -12.36 -12.54 -0.54
C PHE A 213 -13.81 -13.03 -0.60
N VAL A 214 -14.61 -12.44 -1.51
CA VAL A 214 -16.00 -12.83 -1.75
C VAL A 214 -16.24 -13.13 -3.23
N ASP A 215 -16.87 -14.27 -3.48
CA ASP A 215 -17.49 -14.58 -4.77
C ASP A 215 -18.86 -13.92 -4.85
N ASP A 216 -18.92 -12.77 -5.50
CA ASP A 216 -20.12 -11.95 -5.71
C ASP A 216 -20.97 -12.41 -6.91
N GLY A 217 -20.59 -13.52 -7.55
CA GLY A 217 -21.37 -14.20 -8.58
C GLY A 217 -21.25 -13.60 -9.99
N GLU A 218 -21.78 -14.35 -10.97
CA GLU A 218 -21.67 -14.00 -12.40
C GLU A 218 -22.44 -12.72 -12.74
N ALA A 219 -23.58 -12.47 -12.09
CA ALA A 219 -24.37 -11.27 -12.32
C ALA A 219 -23.60 -9.98 -11.98
N ALA A 220 -22.88 -9.98 -10.86
CA ALA A 220 -22.02 -8.86 -10.47
C ALA A 220 -20.89 -8.66 -11.48
N TYR A 221 -20.24 -9.73 -11.91
CA TYR A 221 -19.20 -9.68 -12.94
C TYR A 221 -19.70 -9.09 -14.26
N LEU A 222 -20.84 -9.55 -14.78
CA LEU A 222 -21.39 -9.05 -16.04
C LEU A 222 -21.81 -7.58 -15.94
N ALA A 223 -22.43 -7.18 -14.84
CA ALA A 223 -22.81 -5.80 -14.60
C ALA A 223 -21.59 -4.88 -14.52
N LEU A 224 -20.55 -5.27 -13.78
CA LEU A 224 -19.32 -4.51 -13.65
C LEU A 224 -18.57 -4.44 -14.98
N LYS A 225 -18.51 -5.54 -15.73
CA LYS A 225 -17.89 -5.57 -17.06
C LYS A 225 -18.57 -4.59 -18.01
N ALA A 226 -19.90 -4.61 -18.08
CA ALA A 226 -20.67 -3.70 -18.92
C ALA A 226 -20.42 -2.23 -18.55
N LYS A 227 -20.36 -1.92 -17.24
CA LYS A 227 -20.02 -0.57 -16.75
C LYS A 227 -18.63 -0.14 -17.20
N VAL A 228 -17.61 -0.98 -17.01
CA VAL A 228 -16.22 -0.67 -17.41
C VAL A 228 -16.09 -0.49 -18.92
N GLU A 229 -16.79 -1.29 -19.73
CA GLU A 229 -16.80 -1.15 -21.18
C GLU A 229 -17.47 0.16 -21.61
N ALA A 230 -18.57 0.55 -20.97
CA ALA A 230 -19.24 1.83 -21.21
C ALA A 230 -18.35 3.03 -20.84
N ASP A 231 -17.69 2.99 -19.68
CA ASP A 231 -16.78 4.05 -19.23
C ASP A 231 -15.59 4.22 -20.20
N LYS A 232 -15.01 3.11 -20.67
CA LYS A 232 -13.94 3.13 -21.69
C LYS A 232 -14.43 3.72 -23.01
N ALA A 233 -15.63 3.34 -23.46
CA ALA A 233 -16.22 3.88 -24.68
C ALA A 233 -16.49 5.39 -24.57
N ALA A 234 -16.99 5.86 -23.42
CA ALA A 234 -17.22 7.27 -23.15
C ALA A 234 -15.92 8.08 -23.15
N LYS A 235 -14.88 7.60 -22.46
CA LYS A 235 -13.53 8.21 -22.48
C LYS A 235 -12.98 8.31 -23.90
N LYS A 236 -13.07 7.24 -24.69
CA LYS A 236 -12.62 7.22 -26.09
C LYS A 236 -13.40 8.22 -26.96
N ALA A 237 -14.71 8.36 -26.74
CA ALA A 237 -15.54 9.32 -27.46
C ALA A 237 -15.18 10.77 -27.09
N ALA A 238 -14.95 11.06 -25.80
CA ALA A 238 -14.51 12.36 -25.32
C ALA A 238 -13.13 12.75 -25.86
N LYS A 239 -12.15 11.81 -25.86
CA LYS A 239 -10.83 12.00 -26.49
C LYS A 239 -10.96 12.34 -27.98
N LYS A 240 -11.78 11.59 -28.73
CA LYS A 240 -12.06 11.87 -30.15
C LYS A 240 -12.73 13.23 -30.38
N ALA A 241 -13.47 13.73 -29.40
CA ALA A 241 -14.12 15.05 -29.46
C ALA A 241 -13.21 16.21 -29.00
N GLY A 242 -11.95 15.94 -28.62
CA GLY A 242 -11.02 16.95 -28.11
C GLY A 242 -11.43 17.53 -26.75
N LEU A 243 -12.17 16.75 -25.95
CA LEU A 243 -12.66 17.17 -24.63
C LEU A 243 -11.74 16.72 -23.48
N ILE A 244 -10.69 15.94 -23.78
CA ILE A 244 -9.69 15.41 -22.85
C ILE A 244 -8.34 15.47 -23.58
N ASP A 245 -7.33 16.09 -22.96
CA ASP A 245 -5.96 16.19 -23.50
C ASP A 245 -5.14 14.92 -23.26
N ASP A 246 -4.07 14.74 -24.05
CA ASP A 246 -3.20 13.55 -24.06
C ASP A 246 -2.31 13.39 -22.79
N GLU A 247 -2.32 14.36 -21.85
CA GLU A 247 -1.40 14.40 -20.70
C GLU A 247 -1.67 13.34 -19.60
N ASP A 248 -2.78 12.61 -19.65
CA ASP A 248 -3.11 11.57 -18.65
C ASP A 248 -2.48 10.18 -18.95
N GLU A 249 -1.72 10.02 -20.05
CA GLU A 249 -1.15 8.72 -20.48
C GLU A 249 0.37 8.56 -20.21
N GLU A 250 1.12 9.59 -19.78
CA GLU A 250 2.59 9.47 -19.61
C GLU A 250 3.06 8.70 -18.36
N GLU A 251 2.16 8.29 -17.45
CA GLU A 251 2.50 7.36 -16.35
C GLU A 251 2.02 5.91 -16.60
N GLU A 252 1.70 5.53 -17.84
CA GLU A 252 1.20 4.17 -18.15
C GLU A 252 2.30 3.11 -18.38
N ASP A 253 3.59 3.47 -18.43
CA ASP A 253 4.68 2.56 -18.86
C ASP A 253 6.03 2.70 -18.10
N GLU A 254 6.05 3.01 -16.79
CA GLU A 254 7.27 2.86 -15.95
C GLU A 254 7.07 2.07 -14.64
#